data_AF-A0A7X7G1R7-F1
#
_entry.id   AF-A0A7X7G1R7-F1
#
_cell.length_a   1.000
_cell.length_b   1.000
_cell.length_c   1.000
_cell.angle_alpha   90.00
_cell.angle_beta   90.00
_cell.angle_gamma   90.00
#
_symmetry.space_group_name_H-M   'P 1'
#
loop_
_entity.id
_entity.type
_entity.pdbx_description
1 polymer ?
#
loop_
_entity_poly.entity_id
_entity_poly.type
_entity_poly.pdbx_seq_one_letter_code
_entity_poly.pdbx_strand_id
1 'polypeptide(L)'
;MSDAILCYRTIQPDFALPLSVTRHESAQALPARVTETRLVSVVSEDGRMLTQMSVRMNVGNLRFLKIRLPQTSDKLWSAFVNGKVAAPSREGEQYRIPLEAVEVGEPAAVELLYAGSAADSWLTRRLEGPRLDLPLEDIQWTLYVMPNRFYYAFGGTLECRDPGRITKTASFDARDYRLNTQRQMDADVEKAKNVMALGEQYARQGKQKLARQSLESALNYSKGRADVNEDARIQYNNLIQQQAVVGLVGRRNALREGQNIQAEQQSAQAGQALKPAQGAGAQAQLSAKENDSLRSLSQKMLWQQEAAAGVAQAIRVTLPEHGRRLDFARSLQVDPNADMAVEFKSFGGAGARRWLWLAFALGFLAAWRFIIGRTLARE
;
A
#
# COMPACT_ATOMS: atom_id res chain seq x y z
N MET A 1 -13.90 34.33 0.62
CA MET A 1 -14.98 35.20 0.13
C MET A 1 -15.66 34.45 -0.99
N SER A 2 -16.97 34.18 -0.87
CA SER A 2 -17.72 33.47 -1.92
C SER A 2 -18.04 34.49 -3.01
N ASP A 3 -17.52 34.28 -4.21
CA ASP A 3 -17.94 35.04 -5.39
C ASP A 3 -19.42 34.75 -5.68
N ALA A 4 -20.17 35.76 -6.10
CA ALA A 4 -21.56 35.58 -6.51
C ALA A 4 -21.60 34.91 -7.89
N ILE A 5 -22.07 33.66 -7.95
CA ILE A 5 -22.06 32.85 -9.18
C ILE A 5 -23.18 33.25 -10.15
N LEU A 6 -24.28 33.86 -9.66
CA LEU A 6 -25.41 34.30 -10.47
C LEU A 6 -26.01 35.60 -9.93
N CYS A 7 -26.28 36.56 -10.82
CA CYS A 7 -26.96 37.82 -10.51
C CYS A 7 -28.23 37.94 -11.36
N TYR A 8 -29.37 38.22 -10.71
CA TYR A 8 -30.65 38.43 -11.38
C TYR A 8 -31.08 39.89 -11.24
N ARG A 9 -31.59 40.48 -12.32
CA ARG A 9 -32.14 41.85 -12.34
C ARG A 9 -33.55 41.80 -12.92
N THR A 10 -34.52 42.26 -12.15
CA THR A 10 -35.86 42.56 -12.67
C THR A 10 -35.92 44.00 -13.18
N ILE A 11 -36.68 44.22 -14.24
CA ILE A 11 -36.94 45.53 -14.88
C ILE A 11 -38.36 46.01 -14.62
N GLN A 12 -39.21 45.16 -14.05
CA GLN A 12 -40.57 45.50 -13.65
C GLN A 12 -40.64 45.63 -12.13
N PRO A 13 -41.15 46.76 -11.60
CA PRO A 13 -41.29 46.96 -10.15
C PRO A 13 -42.28 45.99 -9.50
N ASP A 14 -43.24 45.46 -10.29
CA ASP A 14 -44.39 44.73 -9.76
C ASP A 14 -44.25 43.20 -9.88
N PHE A 15 -43.07 42.70 -10.27
CA PHE A 15 -42.84 41.27 -10.50
C PHE A 15 -42.28 40.58 -9.25
N ALA A 16 -43.04 39.63 -8.69
CA ALA A 16 -42.58 38.73 -7.64
C ALA A 16 -41.94 37.48 -8.27
N LEU A 17 -40.62 37.30 -8.13
CA LEU A 17 -39.91 36.10 -8.57
C LEU A 17 -39.93 35.03 -7.45
N PRO A 18 -40.72 33.95 -7.57
CA PRO A 18 -40.67 32.86 -6.60
C PRO A 18 -39.36 32.09 -6.78
N LEU A 19 -38.45 32.23 -5.81
CA LEU A 19 -37.19 31.49 -5.76
C LEU A 19 -37.32 30.31 -4.79
N SER A 20 -36.99 29.11 -5.28
CA SER A 20 -36.72 27.97 -4.41
C SER A 20 -35.21 27.81 -4.30
N VAL A 21 -34.68 28.03 -3.10
CA VAL A 21 -33.25 27.91 -2.82
C VAL A 21 -33.01 26.64 -2.01
N THR A 22 -32.44 25.63 -2.65
CA THR A 22 -31.95 24.44 -1.94
C THR A 22 -30.51 24.68 -1.54
N ARG A 23 -30.27 24.91 -0.25
CA ARG A 23 -28.91 24.96 0.29
C ARG A 23 -28.36 23.55 0.37
N HIS A 24 -27.45 23.20 -0.54
CA HIS A 24 -26.64 21.99 -0.39
C HIS A 24 -25.66 22.18 0.77
N GLU A 25 -25.45 21.14 1.57
CA GLU A 25 -24.37 21.17 2.56
C GLU A 25 -23.03 21.34 1.85
N SER A 26 -22.12 22.11 2.46
CA SER A 26 -20.74 22.16 2.00
C SER A 26 -20.18 20.74 2.00
N ALA A 27 -19.67 20.27 0.86
CA ALA A 27 -19.05 18.95 0.77
C ALA A 27 -17.95 18.85 1.85
N GLN A 28 -18.04 17.86 2.74
CA GLN A 28 -16.99 17.61 3.71
C GLN A 28 -15.69 17.34 2.95
N ALA A 29 -14.65 18.10 3.28
CA ALA A 29 -13.33 17.86 2.72
C ALA A 29 -12.89 16.44 3.12
N LEU A 30 -12.49 15.64 2.12
CA LEU A 30 -12.01 14.29 2.37
C LEU A 30 -10.80 14.35 3.32
N PRO A 31 -10.74 13.49 4.34
CA PRO A 31 -9.65 13.51 5.33
C PRO A 31 -8.30 13.10 4.74
N ALA A 32 -8.34 12.37 3.62
CA ALA A 32 -7.20 11.89 2.87
C ALA A 32 -7.59 11.69 1.39
N ARG A 33 -6.59 11.57 0.51
CA ARG A 33 -6.78 11.30 -0.92
C ARG A 33 -5.90 10.16 -1.36
N VAL A 34 -6.51 9.09 -1.90
CA VAL A 34 -5.77 8.03 -2.60
C VAL A 34 -5.49 8.50 -4.02
N THR A 35 -4.23 8.41 -4.44
CA THR A 35 -3.78 8.85 -5.78
C THR A 35 -3.47 7.68 -6.70
N GLU A 36 -3.15 6.51 -6.14
CA GLU A 36 -2.84 5.31 -6.92
C GLU A 36 -3.29 4.06 -6.16
N THR A 37 -3.93 3.13 -6.88
CA THR A 37 -4.29 1.82 -6.36
C THR A 37 -3.80 0.72 -7.30
N ARG A 38 -2.96 -0.18 -6.78
CA ARG A 38 -2.42 -1.33 -7.52
C ARG A 38 -2.78 -2.61 -6.80
N LEU A 39 -3.30 -3.58 -7.53
CA LEU A 39 -3.56 -4.92 -7.04
C LEU A 39 -2.92 -5.95 -7.97
N VAL A 40 -2.32 -6.97 -7.37
CA VAL A 40 -1.87 -8.17 -8.07
C VAL A 40 -2.46 -9.37 -7.34
N SER A 41 -3.24 -10.18 -8.04
CA SER A 41 -3.81 -11.41 -7.47
C SER A 41 -3.39 -12.62 -8.28
N VAL A 42 -3.05 -13.69 -7.56
CA VAL A 42 -2.82 -15.02 -8.12
C VAL A 42 -3.98 -15.90 -7.70
N VAL A 43 -4.65 -16.50 -8.69
CA VAL A 43 -5.85 -17.32 -8.49
C VAL A 43 -5.52 -18.77 -8.81
N SER A 44 -5.68 -19.66 -7.83
CA SER A 44 -5.47 -21.10 -8.00
C SER A 44 -6.70 -21.81 -8.59
N GLU A 45 -6.54 -23.09 -8.92
CA GLU A 45 -7.60 -23.91 -9.53
C GLU A 45 -8.86 -24.00 -8.67
N ASP A 46 -8.63 -24.23 -7.38
CA ASP A 46 -9.62 -24.36 -6.31
C ASP A 46 -10.26 -23.03 -5.90
N GLY A 47 -9.95 -21.94 -6.62
CA GLY A 47 -10.54 -20.63 -6.38
C GLY A 47 -9.95 -19.88 -5.18
N ARG A 48 -8.90 -20.40 -4.52
CA ARG A 48 -8.14 -19.58 -3.56
C ARG A 48 -7.43 -18.45 -4.30
N MET A 49 -7.32 -17.32 -3.62
CA MET A 49 -6.73 -16.11 -4.16
C MET A 49 -5.77 -15.51 -3.14
N LEU A 50 -4.55 -15.24 -3.57
CA LEU A 50 -3.60 -14.43 -2.81
C LEU A 50 -3.47 -13.08 -3.51
N THR A 51 -3.70 -12.00 -2.79
CA THR A 51 -3.69 -10.65 -3.34
C THR A 51 -2.71 -9.75 -2.59
N GLN A 52 -1.83 -9.10 -3.34
CA GLN A 52 -1.05 -7.98 -2.87
C GLN A 52 -1.67 -6.69 -3.37
N MET A 53 -1.89 -5.74 -2.46
CA MET A 53 -2.42 -4.42 -2.78
C MET A 53 -1.42 -3.36 -2.33
N SER A 54 -1.21 -2.35 -3.17
CA SER A 54 -0.44 -1.15 -2.87
C SER A 54 -1.29 0.09 -3.12
N VAL A 55 -1.30 0.99 -2.14
CA VAL A 55 -2.03 2.26 -2.18
C VAL A 55 -1.04 3.39 -1.95
N ARG A 56 -1.00 4.37 -2.87
CA ARG A 56 -0.33 5.65 -2.63
C ARG A 56 -1.37 6.70 -2.26
N MET A 57 -1.14 7.44 -1.19
CA MET A 57 -2.12 8.39 -0.67
C MET A 57 -1.49 9.60 0.02
N ASN A 58 -2.21 10.72 -0.02
CA ASN A 58 -1.96 11.87 0.84
C ASN A 58 -2.81 11.70 2.11
N VAL A 59 -2.17 11.44 3.24
CA VAL A 59 -2.82 11.01 4.49
C VAL A 59 -3.69 12.09 5.13
N GLY A 60 -3.37 13.36 4.90
CA GLY A 60 -4.09 14.48 5.50
C GLY A 60 -4.15 14.36 7.03
N ASN A 61 -5.35 14.28 7.60
CA ASN A 61 -5.58 14.09 9.04
C ASN A 61 -6.02 12.67 9.42
N LEU A 62 -6.06 11.74 8.46
CA LEU A 62 -6.51 10.37 8.67
C LEU A 62 -5.50 9.57 9.50
N ARG A 63 -5.94 8.95 10.59
CA ARG A 63 -5.08 8.14 11.48
C ARG A 63 -5.10 6.66 11.16
N PHE A 64 -6.18 6.17 10.57
CA PHE A 64 -6.36 4.77 10.23
C PHE A 64 -6.97 4.65 8.84
N LEU A 65 -6.34 3.90 7.96
CA LEU A 65 -6.98 3.45 6.72
C LEU A 65 -7.85 2.25 7.05
N LYS A 66 -9.11 2.34 6.65
CA LYS A 66 -10.16 1.43 7.09
C LYS A 66 -10.53 0.54 5.90
N ILE A 67 -10.38 -0.77 6.07
CA ILE A 67 -10.44 -1.74 4.97
C ILE A 67 -11.36 -2.90 5.33
N ARG A 68 -12.28 -3.25 4.43
CA ARG A 68 -13.08 -4.47 4.51
C ARG A 68 -12.62 -5.43 3.43
N LEU A 69 -12.24 -6.65 3.84
CA LEU A 69 -11.93 -7.70 2.87
C LEU A 69 -13.22 -8.20 2.20
N PRO A 70 -13.14 -8.77 0.98
CA PRO A 70 -14.30 -9.24 0.23
C PRO A 70 -15.22 -10.17 1.02
N GLN A 71 -14.65 -11.17 1.68
CA GLN A 71 -15.39 -12.14 2.49
C GLN A 71 -14.96 -12.08 3.95
N THR A 72 -15.87 -12.43 4.85
CA THR A 72 -15.61 -12.47 6.30
C THR A 72 -14.59 -13.54 6.71
N SER A 73 -14.43 -14.56 5.88
CA SER A 73 -13.45 -15.65 5.99
C SER A 73 -12.06 -15.28 5.48
N ASP A 74 -11.93 -14.18 4.72
CA ASP A 74 -10.65 -13.71 4.20
C ASP A 74 -9.73 -13.25 5.34
N LYS A 75 -8.42 -13.40 5.13
CA LYS A 75 -7.42 -13.11 6.16
C LYS A 75 -6.36 -12.14 5.64
N LEU A 76 -6.22 -11.01 6.31
CA LEU A 76 -5.07 -10.12 6.15
C LEU A 76 -3.83 -10.80 6.76
N TRP A 77 -2.80 -11.04 5.95
CA TRP A 77 -1.56 -11.70 6.36
C TRP A 77 -0.47 -10.71 6.75
N SER A 78 -0.36 -9.60 6.03
CA SER A 78 0.57 -8.52 6.40
C SER A 78 0.08 -7.16 5.92
N ALA A 79 0.52 -6.13 6.65
CA ALA A 79 0.31 -4.74 6.31
C ALA A 79 1.59 -3.96 6.58
N PHE A 80 1.95 -3.09 5.64
CA PHE A 80 3.07 -2.18 5.78
C PHE A 80 2.62 -0.75 5.48
N VAL A 81 3.16 0.20 6.22
CA VAL A 81 3.00 1.63 5.95
C VAL A 81 4.38 2.22 5.80
N ASN A 82 4.65 2.80 4.63
CA ASN A 82 5.96 3.32 4.22
C ASN A 82 7.10 2.31 4.35
N GLY A 83 6.81 1.01 4.18
CA GLY A 83 7.79 -0.07 4.31
C GLY A 83 7.95 -0.63 5.72
N LYS A 84 7.38 0.03 6.74
CA LYS A 84 7.36 -0.47 8.12
C LYS A 84 6.16 -1.37 8.39
N VAL A 85 6.35 -2.40 9.20
CA VAL A 85 5.26 -3.27 9.65
C VAL A 85 4.21 -2.46 10.41
N ALA A 86 2.98 -2.47 9.91
CA ALA A 86 1.83 -1.89 10.60
C ALA A 86 1.05 -3.00 11.28
N ALA A 87 0.75 -2.86 12.57
CA ALA A 87 -0.10 -3.78 13.31
C ALA A 87 -1.57 -3.37 13.13
N PRO A 88 -2.34 -4.07 12.29
CA PRO A 88 -3.73 -3.70 12.04
C PRO A 88 -4.58 -4.09 13.26
N SER A 89 -5.49 -3.21 13.68
CA SER A 89 -6.55 -3.58 14.61
C SER A 89 -7.82 -3.98 13.86
N ARG A 90 -8.70 -4.73 14.51
CA ARG A 90 -9.97 -5.19 13.91
C ARG A 90 -11.14 -4.61 14.72
N GLU A 91 -12.10 -4.03 14.03
CA GLU A 91 -13.40 -3.63 14.62
C GLU A 91 -14.50 -4.24 13.77
N GLY A 92 -15.16 -5.27 14.31
CA GLY A 92 -16.09 -6.11 13.55
C GLY A 92 -15.43 -6.74 12.32
N GLU A 93 -15.94 -6.42 11.13
CA GLU A 93 -15.44 -6.92 9.85
C GLU A 93 -14.40 -6.01 9.19
N GLN A 94 -14.05 -4.90 9.84
CA GLN A 94 -13.16 -3.90 9.27
C GLN A 94 -11.77 -3.96 9.92
N TYR A 95 -10.75 -3.98 9.09
CA TYR A 95 -9.37 -3.77 9.48
C TYR A 95 -9.09 -2.26 9.55
N ARG A 96 -8.35 -1.84 10.58
CA ARG A 96 -7.86 -0.48 10.77
C ARG A 96 -6.34 -0.50 10.74
N ILE A 97 -5.80 0.07 9.69
CA ILE A 97 -4.37 0.11 9.45
C ILE A 97 -3.85 1.44 9.97
N PRO A 98 -3.02 1.47 11.03
CA PRO A 98 -2.49 2.71 11.56
C PRO A 98 -1.64 3.40 10.50
N LEU A 99 -1.97 4.65 10.21
CA LEU A 99 -1.20 5.50 9.30
C LEU A 99 -0.18 6.30 10.11
N GLU A 100 1.03 6.38 9.60
CA GLU A 100 2.05 7.23 10.20
C GLU A 100 1.85 8.68 9.74
N ALA A 101 2.15 9.62 10.64
CA ALA A 101 2.21 11.03 10.25
C ALA A 101 3.37 11.24 9.27
N VAL A 102 3.04 11.67 8.07
CA VAL A 102 3.97 12.12 7.03
C VAL A 102 4.05 13.65 7.04
N GLU A 103 5.12 14.23 6.50
CA GLU A 103 5.14 15.69 6.28
C GLU A 103 4.04 16.10 5.29
N VAL A 104 3.55 17.33 5.43
CA VAL A 104 2.51 17.85 4.54
C VAL A 104 3.03 17.85 3.10
N GLY A 105 2.32 17.15 2.21
CA GLY A 105 2.69 17.03 0.80
C GLY A 105 3.47 15.75 0.46
N GLU A 106 3.99 15.02 1.46
CA GLU A 106 4.65 13.73 1.23
C GLU A 106 3.59 12.60 1.12
N PRO A 107 3.67 11.74 0.09
CA PRO A 107 2.76 10.62 -0.05
C PRO A 107 3.12 9.51 0.95
N ALA A 108 2.10 8.86 1.51
CA ALA A 108 2.25 7.59 2.19
C ALA A 108 1.97 6.42 1.24
N ALA A 109 2.66 5.30 1.46
CA ALA A 109 2.43 4.04 0.78
C ALA A 109 1.91 3.01 1.78
N VAL A 110 0.75 2.41 1.49
CA VAL A 110 0.21 1.28 2.25
C VAL A 110 0.31 0.03 1.39
N GLU A 111 0.94 -1.02 1.90
CA GLU A 111 1.07 -2.31 1.21
C GLU A 111 0.41 -3.41 2.03
N LEU A 112 -0.41 -4.24 1.40
CA LEU A 112 -1.21 -5.29 2.03
C LEU A 112 -0.99 -6.60 1.32
N LEU A 113 -0.98 -7.68 2.09
CA LEU A 113 -1.08 -9.04 1.57
C LEU A 113 -2.25 -9.71 2.29
N TYR A 114 -3.23 -10.20 1.53
CA TYR A 114 -4.35 -10.94 2.09
C TYR A 114 -4.66 -12.17 1.25
N ALA A 115 -5.13 -13.21 1.92
CA ALA A 115 -5.63 -14.41 1.28
C ALA A 115 -7.15 -14.44 1.39
N GLY A 116 -7.80 -14.86 0.31
CA GLY A 116 -9.23 -15.05 0.24
C GLY A 116 -9.61 -16.09 -0.80
N SER A 117 -10.85 -16.03 -1.25
CA SER A 117 -11.34 -16.88 -2.34
C SER A 117 -12.14 -16.09 -3.36
N ALA A 118 -12.16 -16.61 -4.58
CA ALA A 118 -13.07 -16.19 -5.63
C ALA A 118 -14.48 -16.64 -5.27
N ALA A 119 -15.48 -15.77 -5.44
CA ALA A 119 -16.87 -16.21 -5.41
C ALA A 119 -17.12 -17.08 -6.65
N ASP A 120 -17.44 -18.36 -6.43
CA ASP A 120 -17.62 -19.30 -7.52
C ASP A 120 -19.09 -19.38 -7.92
N SER A 121 -19.39 -18.97 -9.15
CA SER A 121 -20.66 -19.28 -9.82
C SER A 121 -20.36 -20.22 -11.00
N TRP A 122 -21.27 -21.18 -11.21
CA TRP A 122 -21.14 -22.27 -12.18
C TRP A 122 -20.80 -21.85 -13.62
N LEU A 123 -21.06 -20.59 -14.01
CA LEU A 123 -20.75 -20.04 -15.34
C LEU A 123 -19.82 -18.82 -15.33
N THR A 124 -19.76 -18.06 -14.23
CA THR A 124 -19.10 -16.76 -14.17
C THR A 124 -18.26 -16.69 -12.92
N ARG A 125 -16.98 -16.35 -13.06
CA ARG A 125 -16.12 -16.05 -11.92
C ARG A 125 -16.25 -14.56 -11.62
N ARG A 126 -16.59 -14.23 -10.37
CA ARG A 126 -16.56 -12.86 -9.85
C ARG A 126 -15.48 -12.77 -8.78
N LEU A 127 -14.53 -11.88 -9.00
CA LEU A 127 -13.44 -11.58 -8.08
C LEU A 127 -13.68 -10.20 -7.50
N GLU A 128 -13.63 -10.09 -6.18
CA GLU A 128 -13.79 -8.83 -5.48
C GLU A 128 -12.48 -8.46 -4.78
N GLY A 129 -12.11 -7.19 -4.87
CA GLY A 129 -11.02 -6.61 -4.10
C GLY A 129 -11.54 -5.95 -2.82
N PRO A 130 -10.65 -5.49 -1.94
CA PRO A 130 -11.04 -4.94 -0.66
C PRO A 130 -11.74 -3.59 -0.85
N ARG A 131 -12.67 -3.29 0.06
CA ARG A 131 -13.38 -2.00 0.11
C ARG A 131 -12.65 -1.07 1.06
N LEU A 132 -12.34 0.14 0.60
CA LEU A 132 -11.64 1.16 1.36
C LEU A 132 -12.59 2.30 1.71
N ASP A 133 -12.40 2.94 2.87
CA ASP A 133 -13.23 4.07 3.32
C ASP A 133 -12.90 5.41 2.65
N LEU A 134 -12.22 5.38 1.50
CA LEU A 134 -11.83 6.54 0.70
C LEU A 134 -12.13 6.28 -0.78
N PRO A 135 -12.40 7.35 -1.57
CA PRO A 135 -12.40 7.27 -3.02
C PRO A 135 -11.04 6.81 -3.54
N LEU A 136 -11.03 6.02 -4.62
CA LEU A 136 -9.81 5.44 -5.20
C LEU A 136 -9.55 6.01 -6.58
N GLU A 137 -8.30 6.40 -6.83
CA GLU A 137 -7.82 6.91 -8.10
C GLU A 137 -6.82 5.95 -8.73
N ASP A 138 -6.75 5.97 -10.07
CA ASP A 138 -5.86 5.17 -10.89
C ASP A 138 -5.77 3.73 -10.37
N ILE A 139 -6.88 3.01 -10.50
CA ILE A 139 -7.01 1.63 -10.07
C ILE A 139 -6.49 0.73 -11.20
N GLN A 140 -5.54 -0.13 -10.87
CA GLN A 140 -5.07 -1.19 -11.75
C GLN A 140 -5.05 -2.51 -11.00
N TRP A 141 -5.62 -3.54 -11.61
CA TRP A 141 -5.68 -4.87 -11.04
C TRP A 141 -5.18 -5.90 -12.05
N THR A 142 -4.03 -6.49 -11.75
CA THR A 142 -3.43 -7.58 -12.51
C THR A 142 -3.85 -8.91 -11.91
N LEU A 143 -4.42 -9.79 -12.73
CA LEU A 143 -4.81 -11.14 -12.34
C LEU A 143 -3.94 -12.17 -13.05
N TYR A 144 -3.36 -13.08 -12.27
CA TYR A 144 -2.69 -14.28 -12.76
C TYR A 144 -3.62 -15.47 -12.56
N VAL A 145 -4.21 -15.93 -13.66
CA VAL A 145 -5.23 -17.00 -13.70
C VAL A 145 -4.71 -18.23 -14.43
N MET A 146 -5.44 -19.34 -14.40
CA MET A 146 -4.98 -20.59 -15.01
C MET A 146 -4.62 -20.46 -16.50
N PRO A 147 -3.44 -20.97 -16.92
CA PRO A 147 -2.96 -20.76 -18.28
C PRO A 147 -3.73 -21.53 -19.37
N ASN A 148 -4.26 -22.71 -19.04
CA ASN A 148 -4.90 -23.61 -20.01
C ASN A 148 -6.41 -23.36 -20.20
N ARG A 149 -6.84 -22.10 -20.03
CA ARG A 149 -8.24 -21.68 -20.14
C ARG A 149 -8.37 -20.46 -21.05
N PHE A 150 -9.51 -20.41 -21.75
CA PHE A 150 -9.92 -19.22 -22.49
C PHE A 150 -10.81 -18.37 -21.59
N TYR A 151 -10.52 -17.07 -21.54
CA TYR A 151 -11.23 -16.08 -20.73
C TYR A 151 -11.92 -15.08 -21.64
N TYR A 152 -13.18 -14.78 -21.35
CA TYR A 152 -14.04 -13.95 -22.19
C TYR A 152 -15.21 -13.37 -21.37
N ALA A 153 -16.05 -12.55 -22.01
CA ALA A 153 -17.18 -11.89 -21.38
C ALA A 153 -16.77 -11.15 -20.09
N PHE A 154 -15.80 -10.26 -20.22
CA PHE A 154 -15.29 -9.44 -19.13
C PHE A 154 -16.33 -8.40 -18.69
N GLY A 155 -16.46 -8.19 -17.39
CA GLY A 155 -17.38 -7.24 -16.78
C GLY A 155 -16.97 -6.88 -15.35
N GLY A 156 -17.94 -6.43 -14.57
CA GLY A 156 -17.71 -5.90 -13.22
C GLY A 156 -17.52 -4.38 -13.23
N THR A 157 -16.78 -3.88 -12.25
CA THR A 157 -16.57 -2.44 -12.03
C THR A 157 -15.27 -1.91 -12.66
N LEU A 158 -14.36 -2.80 -13.04
CA LEU A 158 -13.11 -2.46 -13.72
C LEU A 158 -13.18 -2.89 -15.18
N GLU A 159 -12.59 -2.10 -16.06
CA GLU A 159 -12.52 -2.38 -17.48
C GLU A 159 -11.32 -3.27 -17.80
N CYS A 160 -11.50 -4.30 -18.62
CA CYS A 160 -10.39 -5.13 -19.10
C CYS A 160 -9.60 -4.35 -20.15
N ARG A 161 -8.30 -4.10 -19.91
CA ARG A 161 -7.43 -3.37 -20.86
C ARG A 161 -6.94 -4.23 -22.02
N ASP A 162 -6.90 -5.55 -21.84
CA ASP A 162 -6.34 -6.46 -22.84
C ASP A 162 -7.08 -7.81 -22.93
N PRO A 163 -8.31 -7.82 -23.49
CA PRO A 163 -9.10 -9.04 -23.61
C PRO A 163 -8.58 -10.03 -24.67
N GLY A 164 -7.45 -9.74 -25.35
CA GLY A 164 -7.09 -10.41 -26.60
C GLY A 164 -5.60 -10.57 -26.92
N ARG A 165 -4.65 -9.92 -26.25
CA ARG A 165 -3.24 -10.28 -26.45
C ARG A 165 -2.98 -11.62 -25.77
N ILE A 166 -2.33 -12.48 -26.54
CA ILE A 166 -1.76 -13.74 -26.09
C ILE A 166 -0.63 -13.36 -25.11
N THR A 167 -0.97 -13.07 -23.86
CA THR A 167 0.01 -13.01 -22.78
C THR A 167 0.62 -14.40 -22.71
N LYS A 168 1.91 -14.48 -23.05
CA LYS A 168 2.72 -15.70 -23.06
C LYS A 168 2.36 -16.50 -21.80
N THR A 169 1.83 -17.71 -21.98
CA THR A 169 1.55 -18.63 -20.87
C THR A 169 2.82 -18.76 -20.04
N ALA A 170 2.84 -18.16 -18.84
CA ALA A 170 3.91 -18.37 -17.89
C ALA A 170 3.70 -19.76 -17.31
N SER A 171 4.35 -20.77 -17.89
CA SER A 171 4.47 -22.08 -17.25
C SER A 171 5.24 -21.89 -15.95
N PHE A 172 4.78 -22.51 -14.87
CA PHE A 172 5.52 -22.51 -13.61
C PHE A 172 6.86 -23.24 -13.80
N ASP A 173 7.93 -22.49 -14.02
CA ASP A 173 9.32 -22.96 -13.93
C ASP A 173 9.92 -22.42 -12.63
N ALA A 174 10.51 -23.30 -11.83
CA ALA A 174 11.23 -22.93 -10.62
C ALA A 174 12.37 -21.92 -10.91
N ARG A 175 12.93 -21.93 -12.13
CA ARG A 175 13.91 -20.93 -12.58
C ARG A 175 13.30 -19.55 -12.71
N ASP A 176 12.13 -19.44 -13.35
CA ASP A 176 11.42 -18.17 -13.52
C ASP A 176 10.99 -17.58 -12.18
N TYR A 177 10.53 -18.43 -11.25
CA TYR A 177 10.22 -18.00 -9.88
C TYR A 177 11.45 -17.42 -9.17
N ARG A 178 12.61 -18.08 -9.27
CA ARG A 178 13.86 -17.57 -8.69
C ARG A 178 14.29 -16.25 -9.32
N LEU A 179 14.19 -16.12 -10.65
CA LEU A 179 14.51 -14.87 -11.35
C LEU A 179 13.56 -13.73 -10.97
N ASN A 180 12.27 -14.01 -10.80
CA ASN A 180 11.31 -13.00 -10.34
C ASN A 180 11.58 -12.58 -8.89
N THR A 181 11.88 -13.55 -8.02
CA THR A 181 12.26 -13.29 -6.63
C THR A 181 13.53 -12.45 -6.58
N GLN A 182 14.54 -12.74 -7.41
CA GLN A 182 15.76 -11.94 -7.50
C GLN A 182 15.47 -10.50 -7.93
N ARG A 183 14.69 -10.31 -9.00
CA ARG A 183 14.27 -8.96 -9.46
C ARG A 183 13.55 -8.18 -8.37
N GLN A 184 12.66 -8.84 -7.62
CA GLN A 184 11.95 -8.21 -6.51
C GLN A 184 12.91 -7.83 -5.37
N MET A 185 13.84 -8.71 -5.01
CA MET A 185 14.87 -8.42 -4.00
C MET A 185 15.77 -7.25 -4.40
N ASP A 186 16.18 -7.19 -5.67
CA ASP A 186 17.00 -6.09 -6.19
C ASP A 186 16.22 -4.76 -6.16
N ALA A 187 14.93 -4.78 -6.49
CA ALA A 187 14.06 -3.60 -6.36
C ALA A 187 13.90 -3.16 -4.90
N ASP A 188 13.79 -4.10 -3.96
CA ASP A 188 13.71 -3.79 -2.53
C ASP A 188 15.04 -3.25 -1.99
N VAL A 189 16.20 -3.70 -2.50
CA VAL A 189 17.50 -3.10 -2.20
C VAL A 189 17.57 -1.64 -2.64
N GLU A 190 17.11 -1.33 -3.85
CA GLU A 190 17.12 0.05 -4.34
C GLU A 190 16.20 0.94 -3.49
N LYS A 191 15.03 0.43 -3.08
CA LYS A 191 14.18 1.13 -2.09
C LYS A 191 14.92 1.34 -0.77
N ALA A 192 15.59 0.32 -0.24
CA ALA A 192 16.34 0.40 1.01
C ALA A 192 17.42 1.50 0.93
N LYS A 193 18.19 1.57 -0.15
CA LYS A 193 19.20 2.63 -0.37
C LYS A 193 18.57 4.02 -0.39
N ASN A 194 17.47 4.19 -1.11
CA ASN A 194 16.78 5.48 -1.20
C ASN A 194 16.28 5.95 0.16
N VAL A 195 15.67 5.07 0.96
CA VAL A 195 15.19 5.44 2.30
C VAL A 195 16.32 5.59 3.32
N MET A 196 17.47 4.93 3.14
CA MET A 196 18.67 5.21 3.93
C MET A 196 19.18 6.63 3.69
N ALA A 197 19.35 7.00 2.42
CA ALA A 197 19.79 8.35 2.04
C ALA A 197 18.83 9.43 2.55
N LEU A 198 17.53 9.21 2.43
CA LEU A 198 16.51 10.10 2.97
C LEU A 198 16.58 10.20 4.50
N GLY A 199 16.82 9.08 5.18
CA GLY A 199 17.00 9.03 6.63
C GLY A 199 18.19 9.86 7.09
N GLU A 200 19.31 9.76 6.39
CA GLU A 200 20.50 10.58 6.64
C GLU A 200 20.22 12.08 6.42
N GLN A 201 19.51 12.43 5.33
CA GLN A 201 19.10 13.80 5.07
C GLN A 201 18.22 14.36 6.20
N TYR A 202 17.24 13.60 6.67
CA TYR A 202 16.39 14.00 7.80
C TYR A 202 17.21 14.15 9.09
N ALA A 203 18.18 13.27 9.34
CA ALA A 203 19.06 13.38 10.50
C ALA A 203 19.87 14.70 10.46
N ARG A 204 20.41 15.05 9.29
CA ARG A 204 21.15 16.31 9.08
C ARG A 204 20.26 17.55 9.25
N GLN A 205 18.98 17.46 8.88
CA GLN A 205 17.98 18.53 9.08
C GLN A 205 17.45 18.63 10.51
N GLY A 206 17.87 17.76 11.43
CA GLY A 206 17.35 17.70 12.79
C GLY A 206 15.96 17.07 12.90
N LYS A 207 15.41 16.51 11.82
CA LYS A 207 14.10 15.86 11.76
C LYS A 207 14.18 14.42 12.31
N GLN A 208 14.48 14.32 13.62
CA GLN A 208 14.82 13.06 14.29
C GLN A 208 13.78 11.94 14.14
N LYS A 209 12.48 12.28 14.21
CA LYS A 209 11.40 11.30 14.06
C LYS A 209 11.36 10.69 12.65
N LEU A 210 11.45 11.53 11.62
CA LEU A 210 11.41 11.13 10.22
C LEU A 210 12.67 10.35 9.83
N ALA A 211 13.83 10.77 10.32
CA ALA A 211 15.09 10.05 10.15
C ALA A 211 14.97 8.60 10.66
N ARG A 212 14.42 8.44 11.87
CA ARG A 212 14.19 7.11 12.46
C ARG A 212 13.21 6.28 11.65
N GLN A 213 12.08 6.85 11.23
CA GLN A 213 11.09 6.15 10.41
C GLN A 213 11.68 5.68 9.07
N SER A 214 12.49 6.52 8.42
CA SER A 214 13.13 6.20 7.15
C SER A 214 14.14 5.07 7.29
N LEU A 215 14.98 5.10 8.34
CA LEU A 215 15.96 4.03 8.61
C LEU A 215 15.27 2.74 9.08
N GLU A 216 14.18 2.81 9.83
CA GLU A 216 13.37 1.64 10.18
C GLU A 216 12.76 0.99 8.93
N SER A 217 12.37 1.80 7.95
CA SER A 217 11.88 1.32 6.65
C SER A 217 13.01 0.67 5.84
N ALA A 218 14.23 1.21 5.91
CA ALA A 218 15.42 0.61 5.29
C ALA A 218 15.66 -0.81 5.80
N LEU A 219 15.58 -1.02 7.13
CA LEU A 219 15.74 -2.34 7.76
C LEU A 219 14.73 -3.37 7.26
N ASN A 220 13.53 -2.92 6.91
CA ASN A 220 12.48 -3.81 6.43
C ASN A 220 12.66 -4.18 4.95
N TYR A 221 13.08 -3.23 4.11
CA TYR A 221 13.37 -3.50 2.70
C TYR A 221 14.66 -4.31 2.50
N SER A 222 15.64 -4.17 3.40
CA SER A 222 16.94 -4.83 3.27
C SER A 222 16.97 -6.30 3.74
N LYS A 223 15.91 -6.81 4.38
CA LYS A 223 15.89 -8.17 4.98
C LYS A 223 16.31 -9.31 4.04
N GLY A 224 16.07 -9.18 2.74
CA GLY A 224 16.45 -10.18 1.74
C GLY A 224 17.95 -10.21 1.38
N ARG A 225 18.74 -9.22 1.82
CA ARG A 225 20.13 -8.99 1.40
C ARG A 225 21.01 -8.62 2.58
N ALA A 226 21.84 -9.58 3.02
CA ALA A 226 22.61 -9.49 4.26
C ALA A 226 23.58 -8.29 4.29
N ASP A 227 24.22 -8.00 3.16
CA ASP A 227 25.11 -6.84 2.96
C ASP A 227 24.39 -5.52 3.27
N VAL A 228 23.27 -5.28 2.58
CA VAL A 228 22.49 -4.05 2.73
C VAL A 228 21.80 -3.99 4.10
N ASN A 229 21.42 -5.14 4.66
CA ASN A 229 20.78 -5.21 5.97
C ASN A 229 21.73 -4.79 7.09
N GLU A 230 22.98 -5.25 7.05
CA GLU A 230 23.96 -4.86 8.06
C GLU A 230 24.23 -3.35 7.99
N ASP A 231 24.40 -2.78 6.81
CA ASP A 231 24.56 -1.33 6.64
C ASP A 231 23.37 -0.54 7.22
N ALA A 232 22.15 -0.94 6.86
CA ALA A 232 20.93 -0.31 7.38
C ALA A 232 20.84 -0.41 8.91
N ARG A 233 21.25 -1.56 9.48
CA ARG A 233 21.27 -1.81 10.92
C ARG A 233 22.27 -0.93 11.64
N ILE A 234 23.48 -0.80 11.12
CA ILE A 234 24.50 0.07 11.68
C ILE A 234 24.02 1.54 11.64
N GLN A 235 23.48 2.00 10.51
CA GLN A 235 22.96 3.37 10.40
C GLN A 235 21.81 3.64 11.38
N TYR A 236 20.84 2.74 11.47
CA TYR A 236 19.72 2.86 12.40
C TYR A 236 20.20 2.92 13.85
N ASN A 237 21.07 2.00 14.25
CA ASN A 237 21.60 1.95 15.62
C ASN A 237 22.39 3.21 15.98
N ASN A 238 23.23 3.69 15.07
CA ASN A 238 23.99 4.93 15.26
C ASN A 238 23.06 6.13 15.47
N LEU A 239 21.99 6.25 14.67
CA LEU A 239 21.00 7.32 14.84
C LEU A 239 20.32 7.24 16.21
N ILE A 240 19.80 6.06 16.58
CA ILE A 240 19.11 5.86 17.86
C ILE A 240 20.04 6.17 19.03
N GLN A 241 21.29 5.73 18.97
CA GLN A 241 22.28 5.97 20.01
C GLN A 241 22.56 7.48 20.15
N GLN A 242 22.75 8.19 19.05
CA GLN A 242 22.95 9.65 19.07
C GLN A 242 21.75 10.36 19.71
N GLN A 243 20.53 9.98 19.33
CA GLN A 243 19.29 10.53 19.89
C GLN A 243 19.17 10.24 21.39
N ALA A 244 19.48 9.02 21.81
CA ALA A 244 19.40 8.61 23.20
C ALA A 244 20.40 9.37 24.07
N VAL A 245 21.63 9.58 23.60
CA VAL A 245 22.64 10.40 24.30
C VAL A 245 22.15 11.84 24.45
N VAL A 246 21.65 12.47 23.36
CA VAL A 246 21.11 13.83 23.42
C VAL A 246 19.95 13.94 24.44
N GLY A 247 19.03 12.98 24.44
CA GLY A 247 17.92 12.94 25.39
C GLY A 247 18.36 12.73 26.85
N LEU A 248 19.37 11.89 27.09
CA LEU A 248 19.94 11.67 28.43
C LEU A 248 20.67 12.92 28.94
N VAL A 249 21.45 13.58 28.09
CA VAL A 249 22.13 14.85 28.44
C VAL A 249 21.10 15.93 28.77
N GLY A 250 20.03 16.05 27.98
CA GLY A 250 18.93 16.98 28.26
C GLY A 250 18.27 16.72 29.61
N ARG A 251 17.91 15.47 29.91
CA ARG A 251 17.32 15.08 31.22
C ARG A 251 18.28 15.34 32.38
N ARG A 252 19.56 15.04 32.21
CA ARG A 252 20.59 15.30 33.22
C ARG A 252 20.69 16.79 33.53
N ASN A 253 20.75 17.64 32.51
CA ASN A 253 20.87 19.08 32.69
C ASN A 253 19.64 19.64 33.43
N ALA A 254 18.43 19.20 33.06
CA ALA A 254 17.19 19.56 33.76
C ALA A 254 17.19 19.12 35.24
N LEU A 255 17.73 17.93 35.55
CA LEU A 255 17.87 17.46 36.94
C LEU A 255 18.85 18.31 37.75
N ARG A 256 19.98 18.73 37.15
CA ARG A 256 20.98 19.60 37.81
C ARG A 256 20.41 20.98 38.11
N GLU A 257 19.67 21.54 37.17
CA GLU A 257 18.94 22.81 37.34
C GLU A 257 17.90 22.71 38.46
N GLY A 258 17.10 21.63 38.48
CA GLY A 258 16.08 21.42 39.51
C GLY A 258 16.64 21.15 40.91
N GLN A 259 17.86 20.65 41.02
CA GLN A 259 18.53 20.38 42.30
C GLN A 259 19.50 21.49 42.75
N ASN A 260 19.55 22.63 42.05
CA ASN A 260 20.50 23.72 42.33
C ASN A 260 21.97 23.25 42.44
N ILE A 261 22.35 22.18 41.73
CA ILE A 261 23.73 21.69 41.71
C ILE A 261 24.54 22.64 40.82
N GLN A 262 25.19 23.62 41.45
CA GLN A 262 26.10 24.55 40.78
C GLN A 262 27.17 23.74 40.05
N ALA A 263 27.37 24.06 38.77
CA ALA A 263 28.44 23.45 37.99
C ALA A 263 29.77 23.85 38.65
N GLU A 264 30.56 22.86 39.08
CA GLU A 264 31.99 23.06 39.29
C GLU A 264 32.56 23.63 37.99
N GLN A 265 32.81 24.93 38.00
CA GLN A 265 33.34 25.69 36.89
C GLN A 265 34.77 25.20 36.63
N GLN A 266 34.94 24.26 35.71
CA GLN A 266 36.15 24.27 34.89
C GLN A 266 35.95 25.36 33.83
N SER A 267 36.68 26.44 34.05
CA SER A 267 36.71 27.68 33.29
C SER A 267 36.98 27.48 31.80
N ALA A 268 36.02 27.85 30.95
CA ALA A 268 36.27 28.34 29.59
C ALA A 268 35.21 29.38 29.20
N GLN A 269 35.65 30.65 29.30
CA GLN A 269 35.17 31.90 28.69
C GLN A 269 33.75 31.99 28.08
N ALA A 270 32.92 32.76 28.80
CA ALA A 270 32.08 33.87 28.33
C ALA A 270 31.16 33.68 27.10
N GLY A 271 29.85 33.63 27.42
CA GLY A 271 28.89 34.59 26.87
C GLY A 271 28.16 34.20 25.57
N GLN A 272 27.07 33.45 25.70
CA GLN A 272 25.77 33.75 25.06
C GLN A 272 24.77 32.68 25.48
N ALA A 273 23.57 33.11 25.86
CA ALA A 273 22.43 32.23 26.08
C ALA A 273 22.05 31.57 24.75
N LEU A 274 22.70 30.46 24.41
CA LEU A 274 22.32 29.63 23.28
C LEU A 274 21.02 28.90 23.66
N LYS A 275 19.95 29.21 22.92
CA LYS A 275 18.82 28.31 22.73
C LYS A 275 19.37 26.89 22.50
N PRO A 276 18.76 25.83 23.06
CA PRO A 276 19.32 24.49 22.99
C PRO A 276 19.52 24.07 21.54
N ALA A 277 20.76 24.15 21.07
CA ALA A 277 21.16 23.67 19.77
C ALA A 277 21.08 22.14 19.82
N GLN A 278 19.99 21.63 19.26
CA GLN A 278 19.80 20.21 19.00
C GLN A 278 20.87 19.78 17.99
N GLY A 279 21.94 19.15 18.49
CA GLY A 279 22.99 18.56 17.66
C GLY A 279 24.35 19.23 17.86
N ALA A 280 25.36 18.41 18.15
CA ALA A 280 26.78 18.74 18.30
C ALA A 280 27.20 19.58 19.53
N GLY A 281 26.53 20.68 19.89
CA GLY A 281 26.98 21.58 20.96
C GLY A 281 26.90 21.01 22.38
N ALA A 282 25.88 20.19 22.68
CA ALA A 282 25.69 19.61 24.00
C ALA A 282 26.73 18.52 24.34
N GLN A 283 27.41 17.96 23.32
CA GLN A 283 28.39 16.89 23.50
C GLN A 283 29.79 17.45 23.82
N ALA A 284 30.04 18.71 23.48
CA ALA A 284 31.32 19.40 23.69
C ALA A 284 31.63 19.69 25.17
N GLN A 285 30.67 19.55 26.09
CA GLN A 285 30.83 19.77 27.53
C GLN A 285 30.95 18.46 28.34
N LEU A 286 31.09 17.30 27.68
CA LEU A 286 31.20 16.00 28.34
C LEU A 286 32.66 15.53 28.35
N SER A 287 33.13 15.01 29.49
CA SER A 287 34.40 14.27 29.52
C SER A 287 34.26 12.95 28.76
N ALA A 288 35.38 12.41 28.26
CA ALA A 288 35.39 11.15 27.49
C ALA A 288 34.73 9.98 28.25
N LYS A 289 35.05 9.85 29.55
CA LYS A 289 34.50 8.82 30.44
C LYS A 289 32.98 8.93 30.64
N GLU A 290 32.46 10.16 30.70
CA GLU A 290 31.02 10.40 30.80
C GLU A 290 30.29 10.06 29.50
N ASN A 291 30.88 10.42 28.36
CA ASN A 291 30.34 10.10 27.05
C ASN A 291 30.23 8.56 26.85
N ASP A 292 31.27 7.82 27.27
CA ASP A 292 31.26 6.35 27.23
C ASP A 292 30.20 5.73 28.15
N SER A 293 30.02 6.30 29.34
CA SER A 293 29.01 5.85 30.31
C SER A 293 27.60 6.09 29.79
N LEU A 294 27.33 7.26 29.19
CA LEU A 294 26.05 7.58 28.56
C LEU A 294 25.76 6.68 27.36
N ARG A 295 26.78 6.37 26.55
CA ARG A 295 26.66 5.42 25.45
C ARG A 295 26.30 4.03 25.96
N SER A 296 26.99 3.51 26.97
CA SER A 296 26.66 2.21 27.58
C SER A 296 25.24 2.18 28.17
N LEU A 297 24.83 3.24 28.87
CA LEU A 297 23.48 3.36 29.42
C LEU A 297 22.42 3.40 28.30
N SER A 298 22.66 4.17 27.25
CA SER A 298 21.76 4.26 26.10
C SER A 298 21.57 2.90 25.41
N GLN A 299 22.65 2.13 25.28
CA GLN A 299 22.60 0.80 24.68
C GLN A 299 21.78 -0.17 25.53
N LYS A 300 21.97 -0.15 26.87
CA LYS A 300 21.16 -0.97 27.79
C LYS A 300 19.68 -0.59 27.77
N MET A 301 19.38 0.72 27.75
CA MET A 301 18.00 1.21 27.65
C MET A 301 17.34 0.80 26.34
N LEU A 302 18.06 0.93 25.22
CA LEU A 302 17.55 0.53 23.91
C LEU A 302 17.23 -0.96 23.87
N TRP A 303 18.14 -1.80 24.36
CA TRP A 303 17.90 -3.25 24.47
C TRP A 303 16.63 -3.55 25.28
N GLN A 304 16.48 -2.93 26.46
CA GLN A 304 15.27 -3.14 27.29
C GLN A 304 14.00 -2.69 26.56
N GLN A 305 14.05 -1.59 25.80
CA GLN A 305 12.91 -1.12 25.02
C GLN A 305 12.58 -2.05 23.85
N GLU A 306 13.58 -2.56 23.13
CA GLU A 306 13.39 -3.52 22.04
C GLU A 306 12.82 -4.86 22.57
N ALA A 307 13.31 -5.33 23.72
CA ALA A 307 12.81 -6.53 24.39
C ALA A 307 11.35 -6.35 24.88
N ALA A 308 10.97 -5.15 25.31
CA ALA A 308 9.61 -4.84 25.75
C ALA A 308 8.63 -4.56 24.60
N ALA A 309 9.12 -4.06 23.46
CA ALA A 309 8.26 -3.57 22.37
C ALA A 309 7.62 -4.68 21.51
N GLY A 310 7.98 -5.95 21.71
CA GLY A 310 7.40 -7.07 20.95
C GLY A 310 7.40 -6.81 19.45
N VAL A 311 8.59 -6.82 18.82
CA VAL A 311 8.78 -6.43 17.41
C VAL A 311 7.77 -7.16 16.52
N ALA A 312 6.78 -6.43 15.98
CA ALA A 312 5.84 -6.98 15.02
C ALA A 312 6.61 -7.43 13.78
N GLN A 313 6.73 -8.74 13.58
CA GLN A 313 7.33 -9.31 12.39
C GLN A 313 6.22 -9.66 11.41
N ALA A 314 6.22 -9.02 10.25
CA ALA A 314 5.34 -9.38 9.15
C ALA A 314 6.13 -9.94 7.97
N ILE A 315 5.54 -10.91 7.29
CA ILE A 315 6.14 -11.60 6.15
C ILE A 315 5.88 -10.77 4.87
N ARG A 316 6.94 -10.43 4.13
CA ARG A 316 6.85 -10.05 2.72
C ARG A 316 6.91 -11.31 1.88
N VAL A 317 5.85 -11.57 1.12
CA VAL A 317 5.78 -12.71 0.20
C VAL A 317 5.87 -12.18 -1.22
N THR A 318 6.77 -12.75 -2.02
CA THR A 318 6.76 -12.53 -3.46
C THR A 318 5.67 -13.41 -4.07
N LEU A 319 4.67 -12.78 -4.68
CA LEU A 319 3.59 -13.51 -5.36
C LEU A 319 4.17 -14.39 -6.48
N PRO A 320 3.76 -15.67 -6.57
CA PRO A 320 4.09 -16.47 -7.72
C PRO A 320 3.23 -16.01 -8.91
N GLU A 321 3.75 -15.10 -9.72
CA GLU A 321 3.09 -14.54 -10.91
C GLU A 321 3.01 -15.57 -12.08
N HIS A 322 2.27 -16.66 -11.86
CA HIS A 322 2.17 -17.78 -12.79
C HIS A 322 0.81 -17.86 -13.47
N GLY A 323 0.81 -18.32 -14.72
CA GLY A 323 -0.41 -18.48 -15.51
C GLY A 323 -0.63 -17.36 -16.53
N ARG A 324 -1.89 -17.17 -16.92
CA ARG A 324 -2.30 -16.13 -17.87
C ARG A 324 -2.54 -14.83 -17.12
N ARG A 325 -1.88 -13.77 -17.57
CA ARG A 325 -2.06 -12.41 -17.04
C ARG A 325 -3.24 -11.72 -17.72
N LEU A 326 -4.15 -11.18 -16.91
CA LEU A 326 -5.28 -10.35 -17.31
C LEU A 326 -5.20 -9.01 -16.57
N ASP A 327 -5.26 -7.91 -17.31
CA ASP A 327 -5.11 -6.56 -16.74
C ASP A 327 -6.44 -5.81 -16.78
N PHE A 328 -6.84 -5.27 -15.63
CA PHE A 328 -8.04 -4.47 -15.44
C PHE A 328 -7.70 -3.09 -14.89
N ALA A 329 -8.52 -2.10 -15.21
CA ALA A 329 -8.31 -0.76 -14.71
C ALA A 329 -9.59 0.07 -14.58
N ARG A 330 -9.50 1.12 -13.77
CA ARG A 330 -10.52 2.17 -13.65
C ARG A 330 -9.85 3.46 -13.18
N SER A 331 -10.17 4.59 -13.80
CA SER A 331 -9.53 5.86 -13.46
C SER A 331 -9.95 6.39 -12.09
N LEU A 332 -11.23 6.23 -11.72
CA LEU A 332 -11.79 6.78 -10.49
C LEU A 332 -12.96 5.91 -9.97
N GLN A 333 -12.92 5.62 -8.68
CA GLN A 333 -14.03 5.11 -7.88
C GLN A 333 -14.39 6.16 -6.83
N VAL A 334 -15.55 6.81 -7.04
CA VAL A 334 -15.96 8.00 -6.27
C VAL A 334 -16.45 7.62 -4.87
N ASP A 335 -17.26 6.57 -4.75
CA ASP A 335 -17.94 6.24 -3.51
C ASP A 335 -17.02 5.48 -2.54
N PRO A 336 -16.84 5.97 -1.29
CA PRO A 336 -16.18 5.23 -0.23
C PRO A 336 -16.88 3.89 0.04
N ASN A 337 -16.10 2.85 0.32
CA ASN A 337 -16.55 1.49 0.56
C ASN A 337 -17.31 0.83 -0.61
N ALA A 338 -17.24 1.41 -1.82
CA ALA A 338 -17.84 0.81 -3.00
C ALA A 338 -17.12 -0.47 -3.44
N ASP A 339 -17.88 -1.30 -4.13
CA ASP A 339 -17.43 -2.58 -4.64
C ASP A 339 -16.38 -2.38 -5.72
N MET A 340 -15.26 -3.07 -5.58
CA MET A 340 -14.26 -3.23 -6.64
C MET A 340 -14.30 -4.69 -7.07
N ALA A 341 -14.88 -4.95 -8.24
CA ALA A 341 -15.10 -6.29 -8.76
C ALA A 341 -14.67 -6.41 -10.22
N VAL A 342 -14.20 -7.62 -10.56
CA VAL A 342 -13.91 -8.08 -11.91
C VAL A 342 -14.72 -9.35 -12.16
N GLU A 343 -15.36 -9.42 -13.32
CA GLU A 343 -16.10 -10.60 -13.75
C GLU A 343 -15.59 -11.11 -15.07
N PHE A 344 -15.55 -12.43 -15.23
CA PHE A 344 -15.27 -13.08 -16.50
C PHE A 344 -15.81 -14.51 -16.52
N LYS A 345 -15.99 -15.03 -17.73
CA LYS A 345 -16.27 -16.44 -17.97
C LYS A 345 -15.00 -17.15 -18.41
N SER A 346 -14.92 -18.45 -18.12
CA SER A 346 -13.82 -19.27 -18.60
C SER A 346 -14.28 -20.66 -19.05
N PHE A 347 -13.63 -21.21 -20.06
CA PHE A 347 -13.76 -22.63 -20.42
C PHE A 347 -12.38 -23.27 -20.64
N GLY A 348 -12.29 -24.55 -20.28
CA GLY A 348 -11.07 -25.35 -20.50
C GLY A 348 -10.92 -25.80 -21.96
N GLY A 349 -9.70 -26.14 -22.36
CA GLY A 349 -9.40 -26.60 -23.73
C GLY A 349 -10.22 -27.82 -24.19
N ALA A 350 -10.61 -28.72 -23.28
CA ALA A 350 -11.52 -29.84 -23.61
C ALA A 350 -12.95 -29.39 -23.95
N GLY A 351 -13.43 -28.30 -23.34
CA GLY A 351 -14.75 -27.70 -23.63
C GLY A 351 -14.79 -26.99 -24.98
N ALA A 352 -13.68 -26.36 -25.39
CA ALA A 352 -13.53 -25.72 -26.70
C ALA A 352 -13.72 -26.73 -27.85
N ARG A 353 -13.13 -27.92 -27.70
CA ARG A 353 -13.24 -29.02 -28.68
C ARG A 353 -14.67 -29.54 -28.79
N ARG A 354 -15.45 -29.58 -27.70
CA ARG A 354 -16.88 -29.95 -27.72
C ARG A 354 -17.73 -28.89 -28.42
N TRP A 355 -17.46 -27.60 -28.21
CA TRP A 355 -18.15 -26.51 -28.90
C TRP A 355 -17.89 -26.49 -30.41
N LEU A 356 -16.63 -26.70 -30.82
CA LEU A 356 -16.28 -26.86 -32.24
C LEU A 356 -17.00 -28.06 -32.87
N TRP A 357 -17.06 -29.20 -32.17
CA TRP A 357 -17.83 -30.37 -32.63
C TRP A 357 -19.33 -30.10 -32.74
N LEU A 358 -19.93 -29.38 -31.79
CA LEU A 358 -21.35 -29.00 -31.84
C LEU A 358 -21.65 -28.04 -32.99
N ALA A 359 -20.79 -27.04 -33.23
CA ALA A 359 -20.91 -26.13 -34.37
C ALA A 359 -20.76 -26.87 -35.70
N PHE A 360 -19.83 -27.82 -35.78
CA PHE A 360 -19.66 -28.67 -36.97
C PHE A 360 -20.88 -29.57 -37.20
N ALA A 361 -21.44 -30.17 -36.14
CA ALA A 361 -22.63 -31.00 -36.21
C ALA A 361 -23.87 -30.19 -36.64
N LEU A 362 -24.04 -28.97 -36.13
CA LEU A 362 -25.11 -28.06 -36.54
C LEU A 362 -24.96 -27.60 -37.99
N GLY A 363 -23.74 -27.25 -38.42
CA GLY A 363 -23.45 -26.91 -39.81
C GLY A 363 -23.71 -28.09 -40.76
N PHE A 364 -23.32 -29.30 -40.33
CA PHE A 364 -23.59 -30.54 -41.08
C PHE A 364 -25.10 -30.81 -41.19
N LEU A 365 -25.87 -30.66 -40.11
CA LEU A 365 -27.32 -30.81 -40.13
C LEU A 365 -28.01 -29.78 -41.03
N ALA A 366 -27.54 -28.53 -41.04
CA ALA A 366 -28.07 -27.50 -41.92
C ALA A 366 -27.78 -27.80 -43.40
N ALA A 367 -26.55 -28.23 -43.72
CA ALA A 367 -26.17 -28.65 -45.07
C ALA A 367 -26.95 -29.90 -45.52
N TRP A 368 -27.15 -30.87 -44.62
CA TRP A 368 -27.92 -32.08 -44.88
C TRP A 368 -29.40 -31.78 -45.19
N ARG A 369 -30.03 -30.89 -44.41
CA ARG A 369 -31.40 -30.42 -44.71
C ARG A 369 -31.49 -29.68 -46.04
N PHE A 370 -30.48 -28.89 -46.39
CA PHE A 370 -30.45 -28.18 -47.67
C PHE A 370 -30.34 -29.14 -48.87
N ILE A 371 -29.57 -30.23 -48.74
CA ILE A 371 -29.43 -31.25 -49.79
C ILE A 371 -30.73 -32.04 -49.96
N ILE A 372 -31.35 -32.49 -48.87
CA ILE A 372 -32.64 -33.22 -48.92
C ILE A 372 -33.79 -32.34 -49.42
N GLY A 373 -33.80 -31.05 -49.06
CA GLY A 373 -34.79 -30.10 -49.56
C GLY A 373 -34.70 -29.87 -51.07
N ARG A 374 -33.51 -30.01 -51.68
CA ARG A 374 -33.33 -29.90 -53.14
C ARG A 374 -33.69 -31.16 -53.90
N THR A 375 -33.63 -32.33 -53.27
CA THR A 375 -34.03 -33.60 -53.90
C THR A 375 -35.54 -33.79 -53.93
N LEU A 376 -36.27 -33.27 -52.93
CA LEU A 376 -37.74 -33.34 -52.87
C LEU A 376 -38.46 -32.27 -53.71
N ALA A 377 -37.75 -31.24 -54.19
CA ALA A 377 -38.31 -30.21 -55.08
C ALA A 377 -38.06 -30.50 -56.58
N ARG A 378 -37.55 -31.70 -56.90
CA ARG A 378 -37.24 -32.16 -58.26
C ARG A 378 -38.04 -33.39 -58.70
N GLU A 379 -38.96 -33.85 -57.86
CA GLU A 379 -40.09 -34.71 -58.24
C GLU A 379 -41.34 -33.84 -58.31
#